data_AF-A0A847VTJ8-F1
#
_entry.id   AF-A0A847VTJ8-F1
#
_cell.length_a   1.000
_cell.length_b   1.000
_cell.length_c   1.000
_cell.angle_alpha   90.00
_cell.angle_beta   90.00
_cell.angle_gamma   90.00
#
_symmetry.space_group_name_H-M   'P 1'
#
loop_
_entity.id
_entity.type
_entity.pdbx_description
1 polymer ?
#
loop_
_entity_poly.entity_id
_entity_poly.type
_entity_poly.pdbx_seq_one_letter_code
_entity_poly.pdbx_strand_id
1 'polypeptide(L)'
;MKKIVILLLFLLTVSGCQKEKLIEYQKPTGTISDMSGYDGLASEQFYDITVAEVLEKIKNKETFIVYFGYEDCPWCNCVVPILNEVSIENEMPIYYLDFHNDINSENYQGMKQISEFCGNNQEGLEEGQFSFFFPTVMYVKIGQLYKIHVGTVSGHNGFEDPLSEKQKERLKYQYNKEFEGLLIVE
;
A
#
# COMPACT_ATOMS: atom_id res chain seq x y z
N MET A 1 -10.90 69.56 11.82
CA MET A 1 -12.32 69.20 11.58
C MET A 1 -12.32 68.19 10.43
N LYS A 2 -12.25 66.88 10.71
CA LYS A 2 -13.37 65.91 10.82
C LYS A 2 -14.16 65.70 9.51
N LYS A 3 -14.05 64.46 9.00
CA LYS A 3 -14.93 63.68 8.08
C LYS A 3 -14.76 64.03 6.59
N ILE A 4 -14.48 63.09 5.68
CA ILE A 4 -15.25 61.90 5.22
C ILE A 4 -14.21 60.85 4.73
N VAL A 5 -14.08 59.60 5.20
CA VAL A 5 -14.99 58.43 5.24
C VAL A 5 -15.08 57.67 3.88
N ILE A 6 -14.36 56.54 3.83
CA ILE A 6 -14.69 55.22 3.23
C ILE A 6 -14.80 55.09 1.70
N LEU A 7 -13.79 54.40 1.10
CA LEU A 7 -13.84 53.46 -0.06
C LEU A 7 -12.35 53.19 -0.43
N LEU A 8 -11.76 52.00 -0.60
CA LEU A 8 -12.17 50.61 -0.77
C LEU A 8 -11.27 49.77 0.16
N LEU A 9 -11.83 48.93 1.03
CA LEU A 9 -12.16 47.53 0.74
C LEU A 9 -10.97 46.71 0.20
N PHE A 10 -10.43 45.88 1.10
CA PHE A 10 -10.13 44.48 0.82
C PHE A 10 -9.02 44.17 -0.20
N LEU A 11 -7.77 44.43 0.19
CA LEU A 11 -6.70 43.44 -0.02
C LEU A 11 -6.88 42.33 1.03
N LEU A 12 -7.98 41.57 0.91
CA LEU A 12 -8.02 40.23 1.48
C LEU A 12 -6.96 39.46 0.72
N THR A 13 -5.92 39.09 1.45
CA THR A 13 -5.03 38.00 1.08
C THR A 13 -5.88 36.86 0.55
N VAL A 14 -5.89 36.68 -0.77
CA VAL A 14 -6.32 35.44 -1.39
C VAL A 14 -5.22 34.44 -1.06
N SER A 15 -5.19 34.00 0.20
CA SER A 15 -4.67 32.69 0.55
C SER A 15 -5.66 31.73 -0.09
N GLY A 16 -5.49 31.51 -1.40
CA GLY A 16 -6.13 30.40 -2.07
C GLY A 16 -5.66 29.16 -1.35
N CYS A 17 -6.49 28.66 -0.41
CA CYS A 17 -6.48 27.25 -0.08
C CYS A 17 -6.84 26.55 -1.39
N GLN A 18 -5.82 26.26 -2.20
CA GLN A 18 -5.95 25.34 -3.31
C GLN A 18 -6.21 23.99 -2.64
N LYS A 19 -7.50 23.68 -2.45
CA LYS A 19 -7.96 22.45 -1.81
C LYS A 19 -7.28 21.32 -2.58
N GLU A 20 -6.37 20.61 -1.93
CA GLU A 20 -5.64 19.52 -2.57
C GLU A 20 -6.68 18.59 -3.20
N LYS A 21 -6.50 18.32 -4.50
CA LYS A 21 -7.38 17.43 -5.20
C LYS A 21 -7.00 16.03 -4.75
N LEU A 22 -7.90 15.37 -4.02
CA LEU A 22 -7.70 14.00 -3.58
C LEU A 22 -8.28 13.03 -4.61
N ILE A 23 -7.57 11.94 -4.84
CA ILE A 23 -8.05 10.77 -5.56
C ILE A 23 -8.97 9.99 -4.62
N GLU A 24 -10.10 9.53 -5.15
CA GLU A 24 -10.97 8.61 -4.43
C GLU A 24 -10.34 7.22 -4.38
N TYR A 25 -10.16 6.68 -3.18
CA TYR A 25 -9.70 5.31 -2.97
C TYR A 25 -10.83 4.33 -3.23
N GLN A 26 -10.64 3.39 -4.17
CA GLN A 26 -11.60 2.32 -4.39
C GLN A 26 -11.39 1.25 -3.31
N LYS A 27 -12.19 1.33 -2.24
CA LYS A 27 -12.14 0.33 -1.16
C LYS A 27 -12.34 -1.08 -1.73
N PRO A 28 -11.57 -2.08 -1.25
CA PRO A 28 -11.81 -3.47 -1.59
C PRO A 28 -13.25 -3.90 -1.42
N THR A 29 -13.69 -4.77 -2.33
CA THR A 29 -14.98 -5.43 -2.30
C THR A 29 -14.75 -6.93 -2.48
N GLY A 30 -15.58 -7.77 -1.89
CA GLY A 30 -15.48 -9.22 -2.04
C GLY A 30 -15.39 -9.93 -0.70
N THR A 31 -14.71 -11.06 -0.70
CA THR A 31 -14.49 -11.89 0.49
C THR A 31 -13.44 -11.25 1.39
N ILE A 32 -13.73 -11.16 2.68
CA ILE A 32 -12.74 -10.81 3.70
C ILE A 32 -11.79 -12.00 3.84
N SER A 33 -10.49 -11.73 3.74
CA SER A 33 -9.47 -12.77 3.80
C SER A 33 -9.42 -13.44 5.16
N ASP A 34 -9.19 -14.75 5.17
CA ASP A 34 -8.82 -15.47 6.38
C ASP A 34 -7.39 -15.12 6.76
N MET A 35 -7.25 -14.16 7.68
CA MET A 35 -5.96 -13.73 8.22
C MET A 35 -5.64 -14.39 9.56
N SER A 36 -6.33 -15.47 9.93
CA SER A 36 -6.17 -16.11 11.25
C SER A 36 -4.78 -16.74 11.48
N GLY A 37 -4.01 -16.97 10.41
CA GLY A 37 -2.61 -17.36 10.47
C GLY A 37 -1.66 -16.26 10.97
N TYR A 38 -2.13 -15.01 11.09
CA TYR A 38 -1.35 -13.88 11.61
C TYR A 38 -1.86 -13.42 12.97
N ASP A 39 -0.92 -13.19 13.90
CA ASP A 39 -1.23 -12.66 15.22
C ASP A 39 -1.42 -11.14 15.23
N GLY A 40 -2.08 -10.61 16.27
CA GLY A 40 -2.06 -9.18 16.59
C GLY A 40 -2.94 -8.29 15.70
N LEU A 41 -3.91 -8.86 14.99
CA LEU A 41 -4.87 -8.11 14.19
C LEU A 41 -5.96 -7.48 15.05
N ALA A 42 -6.26 -6.20 14.81
CA ALA A 42 -7.26 -5.45 15.56
C ALA A 42 -8.66 -5.47 14.90
N SER A 43 -8.71 -5.60 13.57
CA SER A 43 -9.95 -5.76 12.80
C SER A 43 -9.69 -6.34 11.41
N GLU A 44 -10.75 -6.79 10.75
CA GLU A 44 -10.72 -7.26 9.36
C GLU A 44 -10.47 -6.08 8.40
N GLN A 45 -9.30 -6.05 7.77
CA GLN A 45 -8.91 -5.03 6.77
C GLN A 45 -8.40 -5.61 5.45
N PHE A 46 -8.31 -6.94 5.35
CA PHE A 46 -7.75 -7.63 4.20
C PHE A 46 -8.85 -8.34 3.44
N TYR A 47 -8.83 -8.22 2.11
CA TYR A 47 -9.81 -8.81 1.20
C TYR A 47 -9.11 -9.62 0.14
N ASP A 48 -9.66 -10.77 -0.21
CA ASP A 48 -9.03 -11.66 -1.19
C ASP A 48 -8.93 -10.97 -2.55
N ILE A 49 -7.83 -11.22 -3.25
CA ILE A 49 -7.69 -10.84 -4.66
C ILE A 49 -6.94 -11.92 -5.44
N THR A 50 -7.40 -12.16 -6.65
CA THR A 50 -6.72 -13.03 -7.60
C THR A 50 -5.71 -12.27 -8.45
N VAL A 51 -4.75 -12.99 -9.02
CA VAL A 51 -3.79 -12.45 -10.02
C VAL A 51 -4.51 -11.75 -11.17
N ALA A 52 -5.61 -12.33 -11.67
CA ALA A 52 -6.38 -11.78 -12.78
C ALA A 52 -7.02 -10.43 -12.39
N GLU A 53 -7.61 -10.35 -11.21
CA GLU A 53 -8.22 -9.11 -10.71
C GLU A 53 -7.19 -8.00 -10.50
N VAL A 54 -5.99 -8.31 -9.99
CA VAL A 54 -4.91 -7.30 -9.88
C VAL A 54 -4.62 -6.68 -11.26
N LEU A 55 -4.45 -7.51 -12.29
CA LEU A 55 -4.17 -7.05 -13.65
C LEU A 55 -5.35 -6.26 -14.26
N GLU A 56 -6.58 -6.70 -14.02
CA GLU A 56 -7.78 -6.00 -14.47
C GLU A 56 -7.90 -4.62 -13.82
N LYS A 57 -7.64 -4.50 -12.53
CA LYS A 57 -7.66 -3.23 -11.80
C LYS A 57 -6.62 -2.24 -12.30
N ILE A 58 -5.40 -2.73 -12.59
CA ILE A 58 -4.35 -1.93 -13.24
C ILE A 58 -4.87 -1.39 -14.59
N LYS A 59 -5.43 -2.27 -15.43
CA LYS A 59 -5.97 -1.91 -16.75
C LYS A 59 -7.13 -0.92 -16.67
N ASN A 60 -8.00 -1.07 -15.67
CA ASN A 60 -9.16 -0.21 -15.43
C ASN A 60 -8.80 1.14 -14.80
N LYS A 61 -7.50 1.38 -14.53
CA LYS A 61 -6.98 2.61 -13.91
C LYS A 61 -7.55 2.84 -12.51
N GLU A 62 -7.73 1.77 -11.76
CA GLU A 62 -8.12 1.85 -10.35
C GLU A 62 -6.95 2.32 -9.48
N THR A 63 -7.28 2.87 -8.31
CA THR A 63 -6.34 3.22 -7.23
C THR A 63 -6.58 2.29 -6.06
N PHE A 64 -5.62 1.41 -5.77
CA PHE A 64 -5.78 0.32 -4.82
C PHE A 64 -4.43 -0.10 -4.23
N ILE A 65 -4.50 -0.86 -3.12
CA ILE A 65 -3.34 -1.41 -2.43
C ILE A 65 -3.47 -2.94 -2.41
N VAL A 66 -2.38 -3.64 -2.68
CA VAL A 66 -2.30 -5.11 -2.57
C VAL A 66 -1.13 -5.50 -1.69
N TYR A 67 -1.40 -6.32 -0.69
CA TYR A 67 -0.40 -7.02 0.11
C TYR A 67 -0.19 -8.42 -0.47
N PHE A 68 1.07 -8.81 -0.64
CA PHE A 68 1.51 -10.13 -1.05
C PHE A 68 2.34 -10.75 0.06
N GLY A 69 1.95 -11.94 0.52
CA GLY A 69 2.60 -12.66 1.62
C GLY A 69 1.94 -14.01 1.87
N TYR A 70 2.35 -14.67 2.95
CA TYR A 70 1.80 -15.96 3.40
C TYR A 70 2.13 -16.15 4.90
N GLU A 71 1.33 -16.95 5.60
CA GLU A 71 1.39 -17.07 7.07
C GLU A 71 2.73 -17.59 7.62
N ASP A 72 3.37 -18.53 6.90
CA ASP A 72 4.65 -19.13 7.33
C ASP A 72 5.87 -18.21 7.14
N CYS A 73 5.71 -17.01 6.58
CA CYS A 73 6.79 -16.06 6.31
C CYS A 73 7.13 -15.25 7.58
N PRO A 74 8.36 -15.36 8.14
CA PRO A 74 8.69 -14.68 9.40
C PRO A 74 8.64 -13.14 9.31
N TRP A 75 9.07 -12.57 8.18
CA TRP A 75 8.94 -11.13 7.94
C TRP A 75 7.48 -10.70 7.77
N CYS A 76 6.63 -11.56 7.21
CA CYS A 76 5.21 -11.29 6.99
C CYS A 76 4.49 -11.17 8.35
N ASN A 77 4.80 -12.06 9.29
CA ASN A 77 4.33 -11.98 10.68
C ASN A 77 4.76 -10.69 11.40
N CYS A 78 5.88 -10.09 11.00
CA CYS A 78 6.31 -8.79 11.53
C CYS A 78 5.58 -7.60 10.88
N VAL A 79 5.19 -7.72 9.61
CA VAL A 79 4.59 -6.63 8.81
C VAL A 79 3.08 -6.54 9.02
N VAL A 80 2.37 -7.65 8.99
CA VAL A 80 0.91 -7.71 8.94
C VAL A 80 0.23 -6.95 10.09
N PRO A 81 0.67 -7.04 11.36
CA PRO A 81 0.04 -6.28 12.45
C PRO A 81 0.15 -4.76 12.25
N ILE A 82 1.31 -4.30 11.79
CA ILE A 82 1.58 -2.87 11.57
C ILE A 82 0.80 -2.37 10.35
N LEU A 83 0.75 -3.16 9.29
CA LEU A 83 -0.01 -2.82 8.09
C LEU A 83 -1.53 -2.79 8.37
N ASN A 84 -2.04 -3.71 9.20
CA ASN A 84 -3.42 -3.72 9.67
C ASN A 84 -3.75 -2.45 10.43
N GLU A 85 -2.90 -2.06 11.39
CA GLU A 85 -3.06 -0.82 12.17
C GLU A 85 -3.13 0.41 11.26
N VAL A 86 -2.21 0.54 10.29
CA VAL A 86 -2.21 1.66 9.34
C VAL A 86 -3.45 1.66 8.45
N SER A 87 -3.88 0.49 8.00
CA SER A 87 -5.09 0.34 7.19
C SER A 87 -6.35 0.78 7.94
N ILE A 88 -6.46 0.43 9.23
CA ILE A 88 -7.54 0.90 10.12
C ILE A 88 -7.49 2.42 10.27
N GLU A 89 -6.32 2.97 10.63
CA GLU A 89 -6.14 4.41 10.90
C GLU A 89 -6.49 5.29 9.70
N ASN A 90 -6.22 4.79 8.49
CA ASN A 90 -6.51 5.50 7.24
C ASN A 90 -7.89 5.16 6.66
N GLU A 91 -8.65 4.26 7.28
CA GLU A 91 -9.92 3.73 6.76
C GLU A 91 -9.83 3.17 5.32
N MET A 92 -8.66 2.59 5.01
CA MET A 92 -8.28 2.11 3.69
C MET A 92 -8.01 0.60 3.77
N PRO A 93 -9.05 -0.25 3.70
CA PRO A 93 -8.86 -1.70 3.60
C PRO A 93 -8.05 -2.04 2.36
N ILE A 94 -7.33 -3.15 2.39
CA ILE A 94 -6.36 -3.54 1.37
C ILE A 94 -6.67 -4.92 0.83
N TYR A 95 -6.29 -5.17 -0.42
CA TYR A 95 -6.36 -6.52 -0.97
C TYR A 95 -5.20 -7.37 -0.44
N TYR A 96 -5.42 -8.68 -0.31
CA TYR A 96 -4.43 -9.67 0.05
C TYR A 96 -4.40 -10.78 -0.99
N LEU A 97 -3.19 -11.12 -1.45
CA LEU A 97 -2.92 -12.29 -2.25
C LEU A 97 -2.01 -13.22 -1.45
N ASP A 98 -2.52 -14.41 -1.12
CA ASP A 98 -1.75 -15.45 -0.44
C ASP A 98 -0.88 -16.15 -1.47
N PHE A 99 0.43 -15.90 -1.42
CA PHE A 99 1.32 -16.43 -2.44
C PHE A 99 1.41 -17.96 -2.44
N HIS A 100 1.25 -18.61 -1.29
CA HIS A 100 1.34 -20.07 -1.20
C HIS A 100 0.07 -20.74 -1.69
N ASN A 101 -1.09 -20.16 -1.42
CA ASN A 101 -2.38 -20.78 -1.71
C ASN A 101 -2.97 -20.33 -3.06
N ASP A 102 -2.69 -19.10 -3.50
CA ASP A 102 -3.32 -18.53 -4.68
C ASP A 102 -2.49 -18.71 -5.96
N ILE A 103 -1.18 -18.98 -5.87
CA ILE A 103 -0.29 -19.06 -7.04
C ILE A 103 -0.10 -20.49 -7.51
N ASN A 104 -0.33 -20.70 -8.81
CA ASN A 104 -0.20 -22.00 -9.47
C ASN A 104 0.28 -21.83 -10.93
N SER A 105 0.39 -22.94 -11.66
CA SER A 105 0.89 -22.92 -13.04
C SER A 105 0.02 -22.11 -14.01
N GLU A 106 -1.28 -21.97 -13.75
CA GLU A 106 -2.22 -21.28 -14.65
C GLU A 106 -2.08 -19.76 -14.55
N ASN A 107 -1.83 -19.24 -13.35
CA ASN A 107 -1.71 -17.80 -13.11
C ASN A 107 -0.27 -17.29 -12.97
N TYR A 108 0.72 -18.18 -13.02
CA TYR A 108 2.15 -17.84 -12.94
C TYR A 108 2.56 -16.76 -13.95
N GLN A 109 2.03 -16.80 -15.18
CA GLN A 109 2.32 -15.78 -16.18
C GLN A 109 1.75 -14.41 -15.80
N GLY A 110 0.58 -14.36 -15.16
CA GLY A 110 0.00 -13.13 -14.64
C GLY A 110 0.85 -12.55 -13.50
N MET A 111 1.38 -13.41 -12.62
CA MET A 111 2.32 -12.98 -11.59
C MET A 111 3.59 -12.37 -12.19
N LYS A 112 4.13 -12.94 -13.27
CA LYS A 112 5.25 -12.31 -13.99
C LYS A 112 4.93 -10.90 -14.47
N GLN A 113 3.74 -10.70 -15.04
CA GLN A 113 3.30 -9.37 -15.49
C GLN A 113 3.19 -8.38 -14.32
N ILE A 114 2.70 -8.82 -13.15
CA ILE A 114 2.66 -7.99 -11.94
C ILE A 114 4.08 -7.63 -11.48
N SER A 115 5.01 -8.59 -11.48
CA SER A 115 6.41 -8.33 -11.11
C SER A 115 7.11 -7.36 -12.07
N GLU A 116 6.88 -7.52 -13.38
CA GLU A 116 7.36 -6.59 -14.41
C GLU A 116 6.77 -5.20 -14.22
N PHE A 117 5.48 -5.10 -13.88
CA PHE A 117 4.82 -3.84 -13.53
C PHE A 117 5.45 -3.18 -12.30
N CYS A 118 5.88 -3.97 -11.30
CA CYS A 118 6.65 -3.51 -10.15
C CYS A 118 8.10 -3.08 -10.50
N GLY A 119 8.53 -3.24 -11.76
CA GLY A 119 9.79 -2.75 -12.29
C GLY A 119 10.94 -3.75 -12.31
N ASN A 120 10.76 -5.00 -11.83
CA ASN A 120 11.74 -6.11 -11.86
C ASN A 120 13.20 -5.82 -11.41
N ASN A 121 13.50 -4.64 -10.85
CA ASN A 121 14.86 -4.21 -10.45
C ASN A 121 15.20 -4.64 -9.01
N GLN A 122 14.74 -5.81 -8.61
CA GLN A 122 15.13 -6.39 -7.34
C GLN A 122 16.62 -6.77 -7.43
N GLU A 123 17.46 -6.14 -6.61
CA GLU A 123 18.91 -6.43 -6.57
C GLU A 123 19.16 -7.92 -6.39
N GLY A 124 20.00 -8.51 -7.26
CA GLY A 124 20.41 -9.92 -7.16
C GLY A 124 19.68 -10.92 -8.07
N LEU A 125 18.81 -10.47 -8.99
CA LEU A 125 18.16 -11.33 -9.98
C LEU A 125 18.94 -11.41 -11.29
N GLU A 126 19.08 -12.62 -11.84
CA GLU A 126 19.56 -12.82 -13.20
C GLU A 126 18.49 -12.43 -14.23
N GLU A 127 18.91 -12.05 -15.44
CA GLU A 127 18.01 -11.74 -16.56
C GLU A 127 17.10 -12.95 -16.87
N GLY A 128 15.79 -12.78 -16.71
CA GLY A 128 14.79 -13.85 -16.88
C GLY A 128 14.37 -14.56 -15.58
N GLN A 129 14.98 -14.23 -14.43
CA GLN A 129 14.57 -14.74 -13.13
C GLN A 129 13.41 -13.90 -12.57
N PHE A 130 12.25 -14.55 -12.44
CA PHE A 130 11.13 -14.02 -11.67
C PHE A 130 11.43 -14.18 -10.19
N SER A 131 11.56 -13.07 -9.45
CA SER A 131 11.49 -13.10 -7.99
C SER A 131 10.57 -12.01 -7.52
N PHE A 132 9.63 -12.40 -6.69
CA PHE A 132 8.75 -11.52 -5.97
C PHE A 132 9.10 -11.72 -4.50
N PHE A 133 9.79 -10.77 -3.87
CA PHE A 133 10.15 -10.89 -2.46
C PHE A 133 8.93 -10.72 -1.56
N PHE A 134 8.93 -11.42 -0.42
CA PHE A 134 7.88 -11.33 0.58
C PHE A 134 8.43 -10.79 1.90
N PRO A 135 7.63 -10.01 2.64
CA PRO A 135 6.36 -9.39 2.24
C PRO A 135 6.56 -8.29 1.18
N THR A 136 5.56 -8.06 0.33
CA THR A 136 5.51 -6.88 -0.54
C THR A 136 4.14 -6.20 -0.44
N VAL A 137 4.15 -4.87 -0.33
CA VAL A 137 2.95 -4.04 -0.47
C VAL A 137 3.08 -3.21 -1.74
N MET A 138 2.14 -3.37 -2.65
CA MET A 138 2.06 -2.64 -3.92
C MET A 138 0.96 -1.59 -3.85
N TYR A 139 1.30 -0.36 -4.23
CA TYR A 139 0.40 0.77 -4.27
C TYR A 139 0.22 1.21 -5.72
N VAL A 140 -1.01 1.12 -6.22
CA VAL A 140 -1.36 1.49 -7.60
C VAL A 140 -2.23 2.73 -7.58
N LYS A 141 -1.88 3.72 -8.38
CA LYS A 141 -2.54 5.03 -8.48
C LYS A 141 -2.97 5.27 -9.91
N ILE A 142 -4.28 5.26 -10.15
CA ILE A 142 -4.85 5.45 -11.50
C ILE A 142 -4.22 4.48 -12.52
N GLY A 143 -4.06 3.20 -12.11
CA GLY A 143 -3.45 2.15 -12.94
C GLY A 143 -1.94 2.27 -13.15
N GLN A 144 -1.25 3.20 -12.48
CA GLN A 144 0.20 3.32 -12.52
C GLN A 144 0.80 2.90 -11.19
N LEU A 145 2.01 2.31 -11.24
CA LEU A 145 2.74 1.99 -10.02
C LEU A 145 3.10 3.30 -9.30
N TYR A 146 2.56 3.50 -8.11
CA TYR A 146 2.92 4.61 -7.24
C TYR A 146 4.12 4.23 -6.36
N LYS A 147 4.03 3.07 -5.71
CA LYS A 147 5.07 2.62 -4.77
C LYS A 147 5.05 1.11 -4.63
N ILE A 148 6.22 0.56 -4.32
CA ILE A 148 6.38 -0.76 -3.73
C ILE A 148 7.12 -0.63 -2.40
N HIS A 149 6.66 -1.39 -1.42
CA HIS A 149 7.34 -1.57 -0.14
C HIS A 149 7.68 -3.05 0.01
N VAL A 150 8.97 -3.38 0.09
CA VAL A 150 9.45 -4.76 0.18
C VAL A 150 10.10 -4.98 1.54
N GLY A 151 9.69 -6.06 2.22
CA GLY A 151 10.24 -6.45 3.51
C GLY A 151 9.81 -5.55 4.66
N THR A 152 10.68 -5.46 5.66
CA THR A 152 10.52 -4.66 6.87
C THR A 152 11.42 -3.41 6.79
N VAL A 153 12.11 -3.06 7.89
CA VAL A 153 13.16 -2.04 7.88
C VAL A 153 14.52 -2.64 7.49
N SER A 154 15.43 -1.79 7.01
CA SER A 154 16.81 -2.16 6.65
C SER A 154 17.54 -2.82 7.84
N GLY A 155 18.21 -3.95 7.57
CA GLY A 155 19.00 -4.70 8.55
C GLY A 155 18.20 -5.59 9.51
N HIS A 156 16.87 -5.66 9.39
CA HIS A 156 16.05 -6.56 10.21
C HIS A 156 16.01 -7.98 9.63
N ASN A 157 16.26 -8.98 10.48
CA ASN A 157 16.12 -10.39 10.16
C ASN A 157 14.93 -11.00 10.91
N GLY A 158 13.84 -11.26 10.18
CA GLY A 158 12.62 -11.83 10.77
C GLY A 158 12.77 -13.26 11.31
N PHE A 159 13.88 -13.96 10.99
CA PHE A 159 14.19 -15.25 11.61
C PHE A 159 14.83 -15.14 12.99
N GLU A 160 15.47 -14.01 13.30
CA GLU A 160 16.27 -13.85 14.52
C GLU A 160 15.49 -13.15 15.62
N ASP A 161 14.95 -11.97 15.30
CA ASP A 161 14.34 -11.07 16.29
C ASP A 161 13.01 -10.50 15.77
N PRO A 162 12.04 -10.22 16.65
CA PRO A 162 10.92 -9.36 16.30
C PRO A 162 11.38 -7.91 16.09
N LEU A 163 10.57 -7.11 15.41
CA LEU A 163 10.81 -5.67 15.30
C LEU A 163 10.85 -5.00 16.68
N SER A 164 11.91 -4.25 16.96
CA SER A 164 11.93 -3.33 18.10
C SER A 164 10.92 -2.21 17.93
N GLU A 165 10.50 -1.57 19.02
CA GLU A 165 9.51 -0.47 18.99
C GLU A 165 9.90 0.64 18.01
N LYS A 166 11.17 1.06 17.98
CA LYS A 166 11.67 2.06 17.03
C LYS A 166 11.54 1.61 15.57
N GLN A 167 11.71 0.31 15.30
CA GLN A 167 11.54 -0.23 13.96
C GLN A 167 10.07 -0.33 13.58
N LYS A 168 9.18 -0.69 14.52
CA LYS A 168 7.73 -0.65 14.33
C LYS A 168 7.24 0.76 14.00
N GLU A 169 7.64 1.75 14.80
CA GLU A 169 7.34 3.17 14.55
C GLU A 169 7.83 3.63 13.18
N ARG A 170 9.06 3.24 12.80
CA ARG A 170 9.63 3.58 11.49
C ARG A 170 8.83 2.97 10.35
N LEU A 171 8.47 1.69 10.47
CA LEU A 171 7.69 0.98 9.46
C LEU A 171 6.27 1.55 9.34
N LYS A 172 5.60 1.78 10.48
CA LYS A 172 4.30 2.44 10.55
C LYS A 172 4.32 3.83 9.90
N TYR A 173 5.36 4.61 10.16
CA TYR A 173 5.56 5.93 9.52
C TYR A 173 5.71 5.82 8.00
N GLN A 174 6.45 4.83 7.51
CA GLN A 174 6.62 4.61 6.07
C GLN A 174 5.29 4.25 5.41
N TYR A 175 4.53 3.30 5.98
CA TYR A 175 3.24 2.94 5.44
C TYR A 175 2.24 4.09 5.46
N ASN A 176 2.13 4.85 6.55
CA ASN A 176 1.26 6.03 6.59
C ASN A 176 1.59 7.02 5.47
N LYS A 177 2.88 7.32 5.27
CA LYS A 177 3.32 8.19 4.17
C LYS A 177 2.92 7.65 2.79
N GLU A 178 2.99 6.34 2.60
CA GLU A 178 2.63 5.68 1.34
C GLU A 178 1.11 5.67 1.11
N PHE A 179 0.31 5.44 2.16
CA PHE A 179 -1.16 5.54 2.12
C PHE A 179 -1.63 6.97 1.83
N GLU A 180 -1.11 7.97 2.55
CA GLU A 180 -1.45 9.39 2.34
C GLU A 180 -1.05 9.83 0.92
N GLY A 181 0.17 9.53 0.52
CA GLY A 181 0.70 9.89 -0.79
C GLY A 181 -0.02 9.21 -1.95
N LEU A 182 -0.67 8.07 -1.72
CA LEU A 182 -1.51 7.40 -2.72
C LEU A 182 -2.69 8.29 -3.16
N LEU A 183 -3.23 9.13 -2.28
CA LEU A 183 -4.45 9.90 -2.54
C LEU A 183 -4.19 11.31 -3.05
N ILE A 184 -2.98 11.85 -2.93
CA ILE A 184 -2.67 13.24 -3.33
C ILE A 184 -2.48 13.33 -4.84
N VAL A 185 -3.20 14.21 -5.55
CA VAL A 185 -2.90 14.52 -6.95
C VAL A 185 -1.70 15.47 -6.98
N GLU A 186 -0.59 15.05 -7.61
CA GLU A 186 0.59 15.88 -7.88
C GLU A 186 0.33 16.96 -8.95
#